data_AF-A0A955FAI2-F1
#
_entry.id   AF-A0A955FAI2-F1
#
_cell.length_a   1.000
_cell.length_b   1.000
_cell.length_c   1.000
_cell.angle_alpha   90.00
_cell.angle_beta   90.00
_cell.angle_gamma   90.00
#
_symmetry.space_group_name_H-M   'P 1'
#
loop_
_entity.id
_entity.type
_entity.pdbx_description
1 polymer ?
#
loop_
_entity_poly.entity_id
_entity_poly.type
_entity_poly.pdbx_seq_one_letter_code
_entity_poly.pdbx_strand_id
1 'polypeptide(L)'
;MKTTTHSGFTLTELLVATAIIALCLIISAPLYRDYLVETETVDALSALKALELEVRAPAKSGDRLQVCDDSLVKTENLQSNYLRLGIVAVPNAPANPAGEKGFAAAMNVISTVDKEGSTGVRVAKAFYEEIKNSRPSELVEGTVADTAVAFAVILSPIGEPYCETPGQSKLAAGPGSSSHLNHEAAKNVVQTTAVV
;
A
#
# COMPACT_ATOMS: atom_id res chain seq x y z
N MET A 1 -32.62 1.40 -59.60
CA MET A 1 -32.35 1.19 -58.16
C MET A 1 -31.26 0.13 -58.08
N LYS A 2 -30.03 0.52 -57.72
CA LYS A 2 -28.83 -0.34 -57.82
C LYS A 2 -28.70 -1.11 -56.50
N THR A 3 -28.93 -2.42 -56.51
CA THR A 3 -28.75 -3.29 -55.34
C THR A 3 -27.28 -3.66 -55.21
N THR A 4 -26.62 -3.20 -54.16
CA THR A 4 -25.26 -3.62 -53.79
C THR A 4 -25.32 -4.98 -53.12
N THR A 5 -24.87 -6.02 -53.82
CA THR A 5 -24.68 -7.36 -53.27
C THR A 5 -23.51 -7.30 -52.28
N HIS A 6 -23.80 -7.38 -50.97
CA HIS A 6 -22.77 -7.57 -49.96
C HIS A 6 -22.20 -8.98 -50.08
N SER A 7 -20.90 -9.10 -50.37
CA SER A 7 -20.20 -10.38 -50.32
C SER A 7 -20.07 -10.79 -48.85
N GLY A 8 -20.68 -11.91 -48.48
CA GLY A 8 -20.63 -12.44 -47.12
C GLY A 8 -19.22 -12.91 -46.74
N PHE A 9 -18.91 -12.85 -45.45
CA PHE A 9 -17.65 -13.34 -44.88
C PHE A 9 -17.56 -14.87 -45.03
N THR A 10 -16.42 -15.39 -45.47
CA THR A 10 -16.24 -16.84 -45.61
C THR A 10 -15.90 -17.49 -44.26
N LEU A 11 -16.29 -18.76 -44.07
CA LEU A 11 -15.98 -19.50 -42.82
C LEU A 11 -14.47 -19.61 -42.57
N THR A 12 -13.69 -19.75 -43.64
CA THR A 12 -12.22 -19.76 -43.58
C THR A 12 -11.64 -18.44 -43.11
N GLU A 13 -12.20 -17.31 -43.55
CA GLU A 13 -11.73 -15.98 -43.15
C GLU A 13 -12.01 -15.72 -41.66
N LEU A 14 -13.15 -16.21 -41.14
CA LEU A 14 -13.47 -16.13 -39.72
C LEU A 14 -12.49 -16.96 -38.85
N LEU A 15 -12.10 -18.16 -39.31
CA LEU A 15 -11.11 -18.98 -38.61
C LEU A 15 -9.73 -18.33 -38.56
N VAL A 16 -9.28 -17.74 -39.67
CA VAL A 16 -7.99 -17.03 -39.70
C VAL A 16 -8.04 -15.79 -38.80
N ALA A 17 -9.12 -15.00 -38.85
CA ALA A 17 -9.28 -13.83 -38.02
C ALA A 17 -9.25 -14.17 -36.52
N THR A 18 -9.98 -15.22 -36.11
CA THR A 18 -10.00 -15.67 -34.70
C THR A 18 -8.64 -16.21 -34.24
N ALA A 19 -7.92 -16.92 -35.09
CA ALA A 19 -6.56 -17.39 -34.79
C ALA A 19 -5.58 -16.22 -34.57
N ILE A 20 -5.65 -15.18 -35.40
CA ILE A 20 -4.82 -13.97 -35.25
C ILE A 20 -5.16 -13.26 -33.93
N ILE A 21 -6.45 -13.09 -33.60
CA ILE A 21 -6.88 -12.46 -32.34
C ILE A 21 -6.38 -13.26 -31.13
N ALA A 22 -6.49 -14.59 -31.16
CA ALA A 22 -6.00 -15.44 -30.07
C ALA A 22 -4.49 -15.28 -29.86
N LEU A 23 -3.71 -15.23 -30.95
CA LEU A 23 -2.27 -15.00 -30.89
C LEU A 23 -1.93 -13.63 -30.30
N CYS A 24 -2.64 -12.58 -30.73
CA CYS A 24 -2.46 -11.23 -30.18
C CYS A 24 -2.73 -11.21 -28.65
N LEU A 25 -3.80 -11.85 -28.19
CA LEU A 25 -4.15 -11.89 -26.76
C LEU A 25 -3.07 -12.57 -25.92
N ILE A 26 -2.45 -13.65 -26.42
CA ILE A 26 -1.37 -14.36 -25.71
C ILE A 26 -0.17 -13.43 -25.44
N ILE A 27 0.15 -12.54 -26.38
CA ILE A 27 1.29 -11.63 -26.27
C ILE A 27 0.91 -10.36 -25.47
N SER A 28 -0.28 -9.80 -25.74
CA SER A 28 -0.70 -8.54 -25.12
C SER A 28 -1.08 -8.70 -23.64
N ALA A 29 -1.57 -9.87 -23.21
CA ALA A 29 -1.98 -10.09 -21.82
C ALA A 29 -0.85 -9.91 -20.79
N PRO A 30 0.34 -10.53 -20.91
CA PRO A 30 1.42 -10.33 -19.95
C PRO A 30 1.95 -8.89 -19.96
N LEU A 31 2.11 -8.28 -21.14
CA LEU A 31 2.55 -6.88 -21.27
C LEU A 31 1.61 -5.91 -20.55
N TYR A 32 0.29 -6.12 -20.68
CA TYR A 32 -0.70 -5.31 -19.99
C TYR A 32 -0.61 -5.46 -18.46
N ARG A 33 -0.34 -6.66 -17.95
CA ARG A 33 -0.18 -6.91 -16.51
C ARG A 33 1.04 -6.23 -15.92
N ASP A 34 2.13 -6.13 -16.66
CA ASP A 34 3.36 -5.46 -16.19
C ASP A 34 3.16 -3.94 -16.19
N TYR A 35 2.55 -3.40 -17.25
CA TYR A 35 2.17 -1.99 -17.31
C TYR A 35 1.27 -1.56 -16.15
N LEU A 36 0.29 -2.38 -15.77
CA LEU A 36 -0.56 -2.12 -14.61
C LEU A 36 0.26 -2.05 -13.30
N VAL A 37 1.20 -2.98 -13.12
CA VAL A 37 2.04 -2.99 -11.91
C VAL A 37 2.88 -1.73 -11.80
N GLU A 38 3.51 -1.31 -12.90
CA GLU A 38 4.31 -0.09 -12.93
C GLU A 38 3.46 1.15 -12.65
N THR A 39 2.30 1.26 -13.31
CA THR A 39 1.39 2.40 -13.17
C THR A 39 0.90 2.55 -11.73
N GLU A 40 0.46 1.46 -11.10
CA GLU A 40 -0.03 1.47 -9.72
C GLU A 40 1.08 1.70 -8.70
N THR A 41 2.31 1.24 -8.99
CA THR A 41 3.47 1.53 -8.14
C THR A 41 3.80 3.03 -8.17
N VAL A 42 3.72 3.67 -9.33
CA VAL A 42 3.90 5.13 -9.47
C VAL A 42 2.79 5.90 -8.73
N ASP A 43 1.55 5.42 -8.78
CA ASP A 43 0.45 6.03 -8.04
C ASP A 43 0.65 5.92 -6.52
N ALA A 44 1.07 4.75 -6.03
CA ALA A 44 1.44 4.55 -4.62
C ALA A 44 2.58 5.48 -4.16
N LEU A 45 3.59 5.69 -5.01
CA LEU A 45 4.67 6.65 -4.75
C LEU A 45 4.18 8.11 -4.73
N SER A 46 3.21 8.44 -5.58
CA SER A 46 2.58 9.77 -5.59
C SER A 46 1.78 10.00 -4.30
N ALA A 47 1.00 9.00 -3.88
CA ALA A 47 0.27 9.01 -2.61
C ALA A 47 1.24 9.16 -1.43
N LEU A 48 2.35 8.42 -1.41
CA LEU A 48 3.40 8.56 -0.40
C LEU A 48 3.89 10.01 -0.30
N LYS A 49 4.24 10.64 -1.42
CA LYS A 49 4.70 12.05 -1.44
C LYS A 49 3.63 13.02 -0.97
N ALA A 50 2.37 12.79 -1.32
CA ALA A 50 1.26 13.62 -0.85
C ALA A 50 1.13 13.53 0.68
N LEU A 51 1.24 12.32 1.25
CA LEU A 51 1.20 12.09 2.69
C LEU A 51 2.43 12.68 3.41
N GLU A 52 3.62 12.57 2.83
CA GLU A 52 4.82 13.21 3.37
C GLU A 52 4.65 14.73 3.48
N LEU A 53 4.06 15.36 2.46
CA LEU A 53 3.79 16.80 2.48
C LEU A 53 2.74 17.16 3.54
N GLU A 54 1.68 16.37 3.65
CA GLU A 54 0.61 16.58 4.63
C GLU A 54 1.08 16.37 6.07
N VAL A 55 1.91 15.36 6.32
CA VAL A 55 2.52 15.09 7.64
C VAL A 55 3.55 16.16 8.01
N ARG A 56 4.31 16.67 7.03
CA ARG A 56 5.41 17.62 7.28
C ARG A 56 4.97 19.09 7.34
N ALA A 57 3.88 19.46 6.67
CA ALA A 57 3.34 20.82 6.70
C ALA A 57 3.01 21.32 8.13
N PRO A 58 2.26 20.59 8.97
CA PRO A 58 1.96 21.01 10.35
C PRO A 58 3.16 20.91 11.28
N ALA A 59 4.12 20.01 11.01
CA ALA A 59 5.34 19.89 11.81
C ALA A 59 6.20 21.18 11.78
N LYS A 60 6.14 21.95 10.68
CA LYS A 60 6.90 23.20 10.53
C LYS A 60 6.23 24.44 11.11
N SER A 61 4.90 24.44 11.30
CA SER A 61 4.18 25.62 11.79
C SER A 61 4.24 25.79 13.31
N GLY A 62 4.85 24.85 14.04
CA GLY A 62 4.92 24.89 15.50
C GLY A 62 3.57 24.67 16.20
N ASP A 63 2.53 24.34 15.43
CA ASP A 63 1.29 23.83 15.99
C ASP A 63 1.57 22.44 16.57
N ARG A 64 1.24 22.31 17.86
CA ARG A 64 1.65 21.22 18.76
C ARG A 64 1.39 19.85 18.12
N LEU A 65 2.33 18.93 18.37
CA LEU A 65 2.27 17.51 17.99
C LEU A 65 0.82 17.04 17.95
N GLN A 66 0.34 16.71 16.75
CA GLN A 66 -0.99 16.16 16.63
C GLN A 66 -1.03 14.86 17.45
N VAL A 67 -2.13 14.61 18.15
CA VAL A 67 -2.42 13.26 18.64
C VAL A 67 -2.25 12.36 17.40
N CYS A 68 -1.50 11.26 17.46
CA CYS A 68 -1.54 10.27 16.38
C CYS A 68 -2.87 9.52 16.46
N ASP A 69 -3.94 10.30 16.31
CA ASP A 69 -5.31 9.87 16.18
C ASP A 69 -5.55 9.49 14.73
N ASP A 70 -6.45 8.54 14.52
CA ASP A 70 -6.82 8.01 13.21
C ASP A 70 -7.50 9.09 12.32
N SER A 71 -7.64 10.32 12.81
CA SER A 71 -8.27 11.44 12.11
C SER A 71 -7.43 12.03 10.98
N LEU A 72 -6.12 11.77 10.97
CA LEU A 72 -5.20 12.32 9.97
C LEU A 72 -5.41 11.73 8.58
N VAL A 73 -6.02 10.55 8.49
CA VAL A 73 -6.35 9.92 7.23
C VAL A 73 -7.64 9.15 7.41
N LYS A 74 -8.72 9.60 6.76
CA LYS A 74 -9.82 8.70 6.45
C LYS A 74 -9.23 7.62 5.55
N THR A 75 -9.02 6.42 6.11
CA THR A 75 -8.52 5.23 5.40
C THR A 75 -9.26 4.96 4.10
N GLU A 76 -10.48 5.48 3.93
CA GLU A 76 -11.31 5.39 2.73
C GLU A 76 -10.73 6.12 1.50
N ASN A 77 -9.82 7.10 1.66
CA ASN A 77 -9.32 7.92 0.54
C ASN A 77 -7.95 7.48 -0.03
N LEU A 78 -7.27 6.52 0.60
CA LEU A 78 -5.96 6.03 0.15
C LEU A 78 -5.99 4.55 -0.27
N GLN A 79 -7.17 3.93 -0.31
CA GLN A 79 -7.26 2.54 -0.77
C GLN A 79 -7.25 2.52 -2.29
N SER A 80 -6.26 1.83 -2.87
CA SER A 80 -6.32 1.37 -4.24
C SER A 80 -6.96 -0.02 -4.26
N ASN A 81 -7.48 -0.44 -5.42
CA ASN A 81 -7.91 -1.83 -5.61
C ASN A 81 -6.77 -2.85 -5.43
N TYR A 82 -5.51 -2.38 -5.41
CA TYR A 82 -4.32 -3.22 -5.33
C TYR A 82 -3.58 -3.10 -3.99
N LEU A 83 -3.79 -2.01 -3.26
CA LEU A 83 -3.08 -1.69 -2.03
C LEU A 83 -4.00 -1.11 -0.99
N ARG A 84 -3.86 -1.59 0.25
CA ARG A 84 -4.42 -0.94 1.42
C ARG A 84 -3.35 -0.08 2.06
N LEU A 85 -3.54 1.23 1.96
CA LEU A 85 -2.67 2.23 2.56
C LEU A 85 -3.31 2.79 3.83
N GLY A 86 -2.50 3.08 4.84
CA GLY A 86 -2.93 3.76 6.06
C GLY A 86 -1.77 4.43 6.76
N ILE A 87 -2.04 5.40 7.63
CA ILE A 87 -1.00 5.99 8.50
C ILE A 87 -1.03 5.25 9.84
N VAL A 88 0.15 4.88 10.31
CA VAL A 88 0.37 4.23 11.62
C VAL A 88 1.48 4.97 12.36
N ALA A 89 1.42 4.94 13.69
CA ALA A 89 2.51 5.42 14.53
C ALA A 89 3.56 4.31 14.70
N VAL A 90 4.83 4.59 14.37
CA VAL A 90 5.96 3.68 14.58
C VAL A 90 6.96 4.30 15.55
N PRO A 91 7.68 3.52 16.38
CA PRO A 91 8.68 4.07 17.29
C PRO A 91 9.73 4.88 16.53
N ASN A 92 9.98 6.12 16.96
CA ASN A 92 10.96 7.02 16.31
C ASN A 92 12.43 6.55 16.51
N ALA A 93 12.65 5.56 17.37
CA ALA A 93 13.94 4.91 17.55
C ALA A 93 13.76 3.39 17.49
N PRO A 94 14.31 2.69 16.47
CA PRO A 94 14.18 1.23 16.37
C PRO A 94 14.89 0.51 17.53
N ALA A 95 15.92 1.13 18.10
CA ALA A 95 16.63 0.62 19.29
C ALA A 95 15.87 0.83 20.61
N ASN A 96 14.77 1.61 20.62
CA ASN A 96 13.96 1.85 21.81
C ASN A 96 12.46 1.80 21.46
N PRO A 97 11.88 0.59 21.39
CA PRO A 97 10.47 0.41 21.04
C PRO A 97 9.49 0.92 22.12
N ALA A 98 9.99 1.32 23.29
CA ALA A 98 9.18 1.89 24.36
C ALA A 98 8.73 3.35 24.10
N GLY A 99 9.17 3.97 23.00
CA GLY A 99 8.65 5.27 22.57
C GLY A 99 9.12 6.46 23.42
N GLU A 100 10.23 6.32 24.18
CA GLU A 100 10.76 7.41 25.02
C GLU A 100 11.20 8.65 24.21
N LYS A 101 11.38 8.50 22.89
CA LYS A 101 11.63 9.59 21.93
C LYS A 101 10.40 9.91 21.06
N GLY A 102 9.21 9.51 21.50
CA GLY A 102 7.94 9.59 20.79
C GLY A 102 7.85 8.65 19.58
N PHE A 103 6.87 8.92 18.73
CA PHE A 103 6.50 8.10 17.57
C PHE A 103 6.60 8.92 16.29
N ALA A 104 7.06 8.27 15.23
CA ALA A 104 7.05 8.76 13.87
C ALA A 104 5.74 8.38 13.18
N ALA A 105 5.27 9.21 12.25
CA ALA A 105 4.19 8.83 11.34
C ALA A 105 4.80 7.95 10.24
N ALA A 106 4.19 6.81 9.96
CA ALA A 106 4.56 5.95 8.86
C ALA A 106 3.35 5.56 8.02
N MET A 107 3.52 5.45 6.71
CA MET A 107 2.53 4.87 5.83
C MET A 107 2.68 3.35 5.83
N ASN A 108 1.68 2.64 6.35
CA ASN A 108 1.56 1.20 6.24
C ASN A 108 1.02 0.82 4.86
N VAL A 109 1.60 -0.21 4.25
CA VAL A 109 1.23 -0.77 2.96
C VAL A 109 0.93 -2.24 3.17
N ILE A 110 -0.31 -2.64 2.90
CA ILE A 110 -0.77 -4.02 3.03
C ILE A 110 -1.39 -4.48 1.71
N SER A 111 -1.02 -5.68 1.27
CA SER A 111 -1.66 -6.37 0.16
C SER A 111 -1.60 -7.88 0.36
N THR A 112 -2.68 -8.57 0.04
CA THR A 112 -2.89 -10.00 0.25
C THR A 112 -3.59 -10.60 -0.96
N VAL A 113 -3.29 -11.86 -1.29
CA VAL A 113 -3.92 -12.52 -2.45
C VAL A 113 -5.44 -12.68 -2.26
N ASP A 114 -5.93 -12.84 -1.02
CA ASP A 114 -7.35 -13.03 -0.75
C ASP A 114 -8.18 -11.74 -0.86
N LYS A 115 -7.58 -10.56 -0.64
CA LYS A 115 -8.29 -9.28 -0.74
C LYS A 115 -7.97 -8.51 -2.02
N GLU A 116 -6.69 -8.35 -2.37
CA GLU A 116 -6.24 -7.52 -3.50
C GLU A 116 -5.75 -8.37 -4.70
N GLY A 117 -5.74 -9.69 -4.56
CA GLY A 117 -5.33 -10.61 -5.62
C GLY A 117 -3.82 -10.65 -5.85
N SER A 118 -3.40 -11.55 -6.74
CA SER A 118 -1.97 -11.71 -7.09
C SER A 118 -1.35 -10.45 -7.70
N THR A 119 -2.15 -9.63 -8.38
CA THR A 119 -1.68 -8.35 -8.93
C THR A 119 -1.39 -7.35 -7.80
N GLY A 120 -2.26 -7.26 -6.79
CA GLY A 120 -2.02 -6.41 -5.63
C GLY A 120 -0.71 -6.74 -4.92
N VAL A 121 -0.47 -8.03 -4.67
CA VAL A 121 0.78 -8.49 -4.04
C VAL A 121 2.01 -8.16 -4.90
N ARG A 122 1.91 -8.26 -6.23
CA ARG A 122 2.99 -7.84 -7.15
C ARG A 122 3.26 -6.34 -7.08
N VAL A 123 2.21 -5.52 -7.06
CA VAL A 123 2.32 -4.06 -6.89
C VAL A 123 3.00 -3.74 -5.56
N ALA A 124 2.52 -4.34 -4.46
CA ALA A 124 3.09 -4.12 -3.13
C ALA A 124 4.56 -4.52 -3.05
N LYS A 125 4.94 -5.64 -3.68
CA LYS A 125 6.34 -6.12 -3.73
C LYS A 125 7.21 -5.20 -4.58
N ALA A 126 6.72 -4.74 -5.74
CA ALA A 126 7.44 -3.76 -6.56
C ALA A 126 7.65 -2.44 -5.80
N PHE A 127 6.61 -1.98 -5.10
CA PHE A 127 6.70 -0.80 -4.27
C PHE A 127 7.68 -0.95 -3.11
N TYR A 128 7.66 -2.10 -2.42
CA TYR A 128 8.64 -2.43 -1.38
C TYR A 128 10.08 -2.36 -1.89
N GLU A 129 10.37 -3.00 -3.03
CA GLU A 129 11.73 -2.99 -3.60
C GLU A 129 12.16 -1.58 -4.03
N GLU A 130 11.24 -0.77 -4.57
CA GLU A 130 11.54 0.63 -4.91
C GLU A 130 11.92 1.45 -3.67
N ILE A 131 11.17 1.33 -2.57
CA ILE A 131 11.48 2.03 -1.32
C ILE A 131 12.78 1.50 -0.69
N LYS A 132 12.98 0.18 -0.70
CA LYS A 132 14.21 -0.43 -0.20
C LYS A 132 15.45 0.06 -0.94
N ASN A 133 15.35 0.26 -2.25
CA ASN A 133 16.46 0.73 -3.07
C ASN A 133 16.67 2.25 -2.98
N SER A 134 15.59 3.02 -2.93
CA SER A 134 15.67 4.50 -2.97
C SER A 134 15.81 5.14 -1.58
N ARG A 135 15.19 4.56 -0.54
CA ARG A 135 15.06 5.14 0.81
C ARG A 135 15.13 4.10 1.93
N PRO A 136 16.21 3.32 2.04
CA PRO A 136 16.31 2.20 2.99
C PRO A 136 16.18 2.62 4.47
N SER A 137 16.55 3.85 4.83
CA SER A 137 16.45 4.35 6.21
C SER A 137 15.02 4.70 6.63
N GLU A 138 14.11 4.90 5.67
CA GLU A 138 12.70 5.19 5.92
C GLU A 138 11.86 3.91 5.92
N LEU A 139 12.43 2.78 5.50
CA LEU A 139 11.73 1.50 5.43
C LEU A 139 11.67 0.84 6.81
N VAL A 140 10.44 0.54 7.25
CA VAL A 140 10.18 -0.38 8.36
C VAL A 140 9.88 -1.74 7.75
N GLU A 141 10.81 -2.68 7.94
CA GLU A 141 10.65 -4.04 7.43
C GLU A 141 9.40 -4.71 8.00
N GLY A 142 8.78 -5.54 7.17
CA GLY A 142 7.64 -6.35 7.55
C GLY A 142 7.61 -7.65 6.77
N THR A 143 6.41 -8.15 6.45
CA THR A 143 6.25 -9.40 5.71
C THR A 143 6.32 -9.13 4.21
N VAL A 144 7.20 -9.83 3.49
CA VAL A 144 7.22 -9.82 2.03
C VAL A 144 7.27 -11.26 1.53
N ALA A 145 6.10 -11.77 1.14
CA ALA A 145 5.92 -13.14 0.65
C ALA A 145 5.12 -13.14 -0.66
N ASP A 146 5.01 -14.29 -1.31
CA ASP A 146 4.28 -14.41 -2.57
C ASP A 146 2.75 -14.35 -2.39
N THR A 147 2.25 -14.50 -1.15
CA THR A 147 0.82 -14.47 -0.83
C THR A 147 0.38 -13.21 -0.08
N ALA A 148 1.33 -12.49 0.53
CA ALA A 148 1.06 -11.30 1.33
C ALA A 148 2.29 -10.42 1.42
N VAL A 149 2.07 -9.10 1.37
CA VAL A 149 3.08 -8.06 1.58
C VAL A 149 2.53 -7.05 2.58
N ALA A 150 3.30 -6.77 3.62
CA ALA A 150 3.00 -5.80 4.66
C ALA A 150 4.30 -5.12 5.10
N PHE A 151 4.41 -3.81 4.93
CA PHE A 151 5.57 -3.01 5.37
C PHE A 151 5.13 -1.58 5.66
N ALA A 152 6.00 -0.78 6.29
CA ALA A 152 5.71 0.64 6.49
C ALA A 152 6.85 1.55 6.04
N VAL A 153 6.51 2.79 5.67
CA VAL A 153 7.46 3.82 5.23
C VAL A 153 7.32 5.03 6.13
N ILE A 154 8.40 5.42 6.80
CA ILE A 154 8.44 6.57 7.71
C ILE A 154 8.26 7.87 6.90
N LEU A 155 7.26 8.67 7.28
CA LEU A 155 6.91 9.95 6.65
C LEU A 155 7.51 11.15 7.37
N SER A 156 7.75 11.03 8.69
CA SER A 156 8.31 12.10 9.50
C SER A 156 9.84 12.11 9.47
N PRO A 157 10.50 13.27 9.70
CA PRO A 157 11.95 13.32 9.82
C PRO A 157 12.46 12.36 10.92
N ILE A 158 13.51 11.60 10.59
CA ILE A 158 14.12 10.67 11.54
C ILE A 158 14.65 11.45 12.75
N GLY A 159 14.24 11.03 13.95
CA GLY A 159 14.70 11.63 15.22
C GLY A 159 13.84 12.79 15.74
N GLU A 160 12.84 13.23 14.98
CA GLU A 160 11.83 14.21 15.43
C GLU A 160 10.49 13.49 15.66
N PRO A 161 9.97 13.41 16.89
CA PRO A 161 8.69 12.75 17.13
C PRO A 161 7.57 13.52 16.43
N TYR A 162 6.74 12.78 15.70
CA TYR A 162 5.48 13.25 15.18
C TYR A 162 4.42 13.36 16.29
N CYS A 163 4.44 12.42 17.24
CA CYS A 163 3.56 12.41 18.41
C CYS A 163 4.25 11.80 19.66
N GLU A 164 3.80 12.19 20.86
CA GLU A 164 4.40 11.75 22.14
C GLU A 164 3.86 10.40 22.64
N THR A 165 2.60 10.07 22.30
CA THR A 165 1.96 8.80 22.64
C THR A 165 1.33 8.22 21.39
N PRO A 166 1.42 6.91 21.14
CA PRO A 166 0.73 6.32 20.01
C PRO A 166 -0.76 6.46 20.31
N GLY A 167 -1.55 7.12 19.45
CA GLY A 167 -2.99 6.96 19.56
C GLY A 167 -3.31 5.48 19.49
N GLN A 168 -4.28 5.02 20.27
CA GLN A 168 -4.69 3.63 20.27
C GLN A 168 -5.28 3.29 18.91
N SER A 169 -4.44 2.88 17.96
CA SER A 169 -4.86 2.42 16.65
C SER A 169 -5.80 1.23 16.85
N LYS A 170 -7.10 1.48 16.75
CA LYS A 170 -8.15 0.46 16.69
C LYS A 170 -8.12 -0.17 15.29
N LEU A 171 -7.09 -0.96 15.02
CA LEU A 171 -7.20 -2.04 14.05
C LEU A 171 -7.31 -3.33 14.85
N ALA A 172 -8.57 -3.77 14.97
CA ALA A 172 -9.12 -4.94 15.67
C ALA A 172 -9.41 -4.78 17.19
N ALA A 173 -10.56 -4.18 17.50
CA ALA A 173 -11.41 -4.69 18.57
C ALA A 173 -12.87 -4.34 18.30
N GLY A 174 -13.68 -5.37 18.01
CA GLY A 174 -15.06 -5.39 18.45
C GLY A 174 -15.16 -5.14 19.97
N PRO A 175 -16.34 -4.83 20.50
CA PRO A 175 -16.48 -4.13 21.77
C PRO A 175 -16.05 -5.02 22.95
N GLY A 176 -15.09 -4.54 23.75
CA GLY A 176 -14.67 -5.17 25.01
C GLY A 176 -13.25 -4.74 25.39
N SER A 177 -13.08 -3.57 26.00
CA SER A 177 -12.79 -3.42 27.43
C SER A 177 -11.30 -3.60 27.82
N SER A 178 -10.71 -2.45 28.16
CA SER A 178 -9.81 -2.21 29.30
C SER A 178 -8.44 -2.92 29.39
N SER A 179 -7.40 -2.10 29.20
CA SER A 179 -6.22 -1.95 30.08
C SER A 179 -5.46 -3.21 30.47
N HIS A 180 -4.43 -3.52 29.67
CA HIS A 180 -3.15 -4.14 30.02
C HIS A 180 -2.54 -4.55 28.67
N LEU A 181 -1.36 -4.05 28.27
CA LEU A 181 -0.40 -4.69 27.32
C LEU A 181 0.64 -3.67 26.79
N ASN A 182 1.45 -3.12 27.70
CA ASN A 182 2.69 -2.40 27.34
C ASN A 182 3.84 -3.41 27.13
N HIS A 183 3.74 -4.26 26.12
CA HIS A 183 4.88 -5.04 25.60
C HIS A 183 4.65 -5.69 24.24
N GLU A 184 3.42 -5.62 23.70
CA GLU A 184 3.03 -6.40 22.51
C GLU A 184 2.74 -5.53 21.26
N ALA A 185 2.88 -4.21 21.35
CA ALA A 185 2.57 -3.30 20.25
C ALA A 185 3.65 -3.32 19.14
N ALA A 186 4.93 -3.52 19.46
CA ALA A 186 6.01 -3.52 18.47
C ALA A 186 6.08 -4.82 17.63
N LYS A 187 5.52 -5.93 18.14
CA LYS A 187 5.38 -7.19 17.38
C LYS A 187 4.08 -7.26 16.58
N ASN A 188 3.01 -6.60 17.04
CA ASN A 188 1.68 -6.72 16.43
C ASN A 188 1.42 -5.84 15.21
N VAL A 189 2.25 -4.82 14.93
CA VAL A 189 2.12 -4.08 13.66
C VAL A 189 2.42 -4.97 12.45
N VAL A 190 3.23 -6.04 12.64
CA VAL A 190 3.52 -7.04 11.59
C VAL A 190 2.79 -8.37 11.81
N GLN A 191 2.52 -8.79 13.06
CA GLN A 191 1.88 -10.10 13.32
C GLN A 191 0.35 -10.12 13.19
N THR A 192 -0.36 -8.99 13.31
CA THR A 192 -1.83 -9.00 13.30
C THR A 192 -2.42 -9.18 11.89
N THR A 193 -1.59 -9.17 10.84
CA THR A 193 -2.03 -9.37 9.44
C THR A 193 -1.60 -10.72 8.85
N ALA A 194 -1.00 -11.60 9.66
CA ALA A 194 -0.61 -12.95 9.25
C ALA A 194 -1.58 -14.05 9.75
N VAL A 195 -2.71 -13.66 10.35
CA VAL A 195 -3.77 -14.59 10.79
C VAL A 195 -5.13 -14.10 10.30
N VAL A 196 -5.35 -14.15 8.99
CA VAL A 196 -6.64 -14.53 8.36
C VAL A 196 -6.32 -15.23 7.05
#